data_AF-A0A1G1GAF1-F1
#
_entry.id   AF-A0A1G1GAF1-F1
#
_cell.length_a   1.000
_cell.length_b   1.000
_cell.length_c   1.000
_cell.angle_alpha   90.00
_cell.angle_beta   90.00
_cell.angle_gamma   90.00
#
_symmetry.space_group_name_H-M   'P 1'
#
loop_
_entity.id
_entity.type
_entity.pdbx_description
1 polymer ?
#
loop_
_entity_poly.entity_id
_entity_poly.type
_entity_poly.pdbx_seq_one_letter_code
_entity_poly.pdbx_strand_id
1 'polypeptide(L)' 'MKWYDEIAKIARELYEKSGKIEGRDLDNWLEAERIVMARYKEHEMREAESSPSPKNKKTS' A
#
# COMPACT_ATOMS: atom_id res chain seq x y z
N MET A 1 -14.50 0.57 -2.17
CA MET A 1 -13.45 -0.20 -1.47
C MET A 1 -12.64 -0.95 -2.52
N LYS A 2 -11.51 -0.38 -2.98
CA LYS A 2 -10.78 -0.86 -4.18
C LYS A 2 -9.56 -1.72 -3.86
N TRP A 3 -9.33 -2.01 -2.58
CA TRP A 3 -8.04 -2.53 -2.08
C TRP A 3 -8.14 -3.99 -1.64
N TYR A 4 -9.35 -4.51 -1.43
CA TYR A 4 -9.57 -5.88 -1.00
C TYR A 4 -9.01 -6.92 -1.98
N ASP A 5 -9.17 -6.72 -3.28
CA ASP A 5 -8.58 -7.60 -4.30
C ASP A 5 -7.04 -7.63 -4.22
N GLU A 6 -6.44 -6.49 -3.92
CA GLU A 6 -4.98 -6.35 -3.86
C GLU A 6 -4.43 -6.98 -2.58
N ILE A 7 -5.11 -6.79 -1.46
CA ILE A 7 -4.82 -7.45 -0.18
C ILE A 7 -4.95 -8.96 -0.33
N ALA A 8 -6.05 -9.45 -0.93
CA ALA A 8 -6.27 -10.88 -1.14
C ALA A 8 -5.20 -11.51 -2.03
N LYS A 9 -4.76 -10.80 -3.08
CA LYS A 9 -3.68 -11.25 -3.96
C LYS A 9 -2.35 -11.37 -3.21
N ILE A 10 -1.98 -10.36 -2.43
CA ILE A 10 -0.73 -10.35 -1.65
C ILE A 10 -0.77 -11.40 -0.52
N ALA A 11 -1.90 -11.53 0.17
CA ALA A 11 -2.08 -12.53 1.22
C ALA A 11 -1.92 -13.96 0.66
N ARG A 12 -2.47 -14.22 -0.52
CA ARG A 12 -2.31 -15.51 -1.21
C ARG A 12 -0.86 -15.76 -1.62
N GLU A 13 -0.18 -14.74 -2.15
CA GLU A 13 1.24 -14.86 -2.51
C GLU A 13 2.12 -15.11 -1.28
N LEU A 14 1.86 -14.44 -0.16
CA LEU A 14 2.52 -14.67 1.14
C LEU A 14 2.27 -16.09 1.67
N TYR A 15 1.04 -16.58 1.53
CA TYR A 15 0.67 -17.94 1.92
C TYR A 15 1.40 -18.99 1.09
N GLU A 16 1.44 -18.83 -0.24
CA GLU A 16 2.15 -19.73 -1.14
C GLU A 16 3.67 -19.71 -0.88
N LYS A 17 4.25 -18.52 -0.66
CA LYS A 17 5.68 -18.33 -0.44
C LYS A 17 6.15 -18.79 0.94
N SER A 18 5.28 -18.72 1.95
CA SER A 18 5.57 -19.25 3.30
C SER A 18 5.50 -20.78 3.38
N GLY A 19 5.11 -21.45 2.29
CA GLY A 19 4.99 -22.90 2.24
C GLY A 19 3.62 -23.42 2.66
N LYS A 20 2.58 -22.59 2.56
CA LYS A 20 1.17 -22.95 2.87
C LYS A 20 1.00 -23.44 4.31
N ILE A 21 1.62 -22.71 5.24
CA ILE A 21 1.53 -23.01 6.67
C ILE A 21 0.11 -22.69 7.12
N GLU A 22 -0.68 -23.74 7.38
CA GLU A 22 -2.01 -23.62 7.94
C GLU A 22 -1.98 -22.88 9.29
N GLY A 23 -2.91 -21.93 9.49
CA GLY A 23 -2.99 -21.13 10.72
C GLY A 23 -2.22 -19.81 10.67
N ARG A 24 -1.52 -19.51 9.57
CA ARG A 24 -0.95 -18.18 9.29
C ARG A 24 -1.78 -17.35 8.31
N ASP A 25 -2.92 -17.84 7.87
CA ASP A 25 -3.79 -17.15 6.91
C ASP A 25 -4.18 -15.73 7.38
N LEU A 26 -4.50 -15.59 8.66
CA LEU A 26 -4.84 -14.30 9.26
C LEU A 26 -3.63 -13.37 9.35
N ASP A 27 -2.46 -13.91 9.69
CA ASP A 27 -1.20 -13.16 9.77
C ASP A 27 -0.77 -12.66 8.38
N ASN A 28 -0.86 -13.54 7.37
CA ASN A 28 -0.61 -13.22 5.97
C ASN A 28 -1.58 -12.15 5.44
N TRP A 29 -2.85 -12.19 5.87
CA TRP A 29 -3.83 -11.15 5.53
C TRP A 29 -3.45 -9.81 6.18
N LEU A 30 -3.16 -9.79 7.48
CA LEU A 30 -2.80 -8.56 8.20
C LEU A 30 -1.51 -7.92 7.65
N GLU A 31 -0.54 -8.75 7.26
CA GLU A 31 0.69 -8.28 6.60
C GLU A 31 0.37 -7.67 5.22
N ALA A 32 -0.45 -8.35 4.41
CA ALA A 32 -0.90 -7.85 3.12
C ALA A 32 -1.64 -6.50 3.23
N GLU A 33 -2.53 -6.37 4.21
CA GLU A 33 -3.26 -5.13 4.47
C GLU A 33 -2.31 -3.99 4.83
N ARG A 34 -1.33 -4.23 5.71
CA ARG A 34 -0.31 -3.23 6.07
C ARG A 34 0.47 -2.75 4.85
N ILE A 35 0.87 -3.66 3.96
CA ILE A 35 1.62 -3.33 2.74
C ILE A 35 0.78 -2.46 1.80
N VAL A 36 -0.49 -2.82 1.56
CA VAL A 36 -1.38 -2.05 0.67
C VAL A 36 -1.68 -0.68 1.26
N MET A 37 -2.01 -0.61 2.55
CA MET A 37 -2.27 0.65 3.25
C MET A 37 -1.04 1.58 3.24
N ALA A 38 0.17 1.02 3.44
CA ALA A 38 1.40 1.80 3.36
C ALA A 38 1.63 2.37 1.96
N ARG A 39 1.39 1.58 0.90
CA ARG A 39 1.51 2.03 -0.49
C ARG A 39 0.50 3.14 -0.81
N TYR A 40 -0.75 3.00 -0.40
CA TYR A 40 -1.76 4.03 -0.62
C TYR A 40 -1.43 5.32 0.13
N LYS A 41 -0.98 5.22 1.39
CA LYS A 41 -0.56 6.37 2.18
C LYS A 41 0.64 7.08 1.56
N GLU A 42 1.62 6.35 1.04
CA GLU A 42 2.77 6.93 0.34
C GLU A 42 2.37 7.57 -1.00
N HIS A 43 1.41 6.97 -1.72
CA HIS A 43 0.89 7.52 -2.98
C HIS A 43 0.10 8.83 -2.75
N GLU A 44 -0.73 8.88 -1.71
CA GLU A 44 -1.44 10.12 -1.30
C GLU A 44 -0.45 11.23 -0.93
N MET A 45 0.63 10.91 -0.22
CA MET A 45 1.66 11.89 0.13
C MET A 45 2.42 12.40 -1.09
N ARG A 46 2.78 11.53 -2.04
CA ARG A 46 3.43 11.96 -3.30
C ARG A 46 2.50 12.73 -4.23
N GLU A 47 1.21 12.41 -4.30
CA GLU A 47 0.26 13.19 -5.08
C GLU A 47 0.01 14.58 -4.48
N ALA A 48 0.09 14.72 -3.15
CA ALA A 48 0.05 16.01 -2.48
C ALA A 48 1.30 16.87 -2.75
N GLU A 49 2.48 16.27 -2.92
CA GLU A 49 3.72 16.97 -3.29
C GLU A 49 3.88 17.22 -4.80
N SER A 50 3.21 16.44 -5.64
CA SER A 50 3.29 16.55 -7.11
C SER A 50 2.18 17.44 -7.73
N SER A 51 1.34 18.06 -6.91
CA SER A 51 0.43 19.13 -7.35
C SER A 51 1.11 20.50 -7.17
N PRO A 52 1.63 21.13 -8.23
CA PRO A 52 2.26 22.45 -8.13
C PRO A 52 1.18 23.51 -7.88
N SER A 53 0.86 23.81 -6.62
CA SER A 53 0.11 25.03 -6.29
C SER A 53 1.06 26.24 -6.21
N PRO A 54 0.64 27.41 -6.73
CA PRO A 54 1.54 28.46 -7.21
C PRO A 54 1.99 29.44 -6.11
N LYS A 55 3.11 30.15 -6.39
CA LYS A 55 3.72 31.33 -5.72
C LYS A 55 4.99 30.94 -4.92
N ASN A 56 6.18 31.36 -5.34
CA ASN A 56 6.60 32.76 -5.27
C ASN A 56 7.43 33.24 -6.47
N LYS A 57 6.94 34.31 -7.11
CA LYS A 57 7.80 35.32 -7.73
C LYS A 57 8.65 35.96 -6.64
N LYS A 58 9.97 35.84 -6.69
CA LYS A 58 10.84 36.91 -6.20
C LYS A 58 12.11 36.98 -7.02
N THR A 59 12.12 38.03 -7.84
CA THR A 59 13.23 38.63 -8.53
C THR A 59 14.38 38.95 -7.56
N SER A 60 15.61 38.55 -7.90
CA SER A 60 16.84 39.32 -7.68
C SER A 60 17.95 38.74 -8.55
#